data_AF-A0A3D1BYN1-F1
#
_entry.id   AF-A0A3D1BYN1-F1
#
_cell.length_a   1.000
_cell.length_b   1.000
_cell.length_c   1.000
_cell.angle_alpha   90.00
_cell.angle_beta   90.00
_cell.angle_gamma   90.00
#
_symmetry.space_group_name_H-M   'P 1'
#
loop_
_entity.id
_entity.type
_entity.pdbx_description
1 polymer ?
#
loop_
_entity_poly.entity_id
_entity_poly.type
_entity_poly.pdbx_seq_one_letter_code
_entity_poly.pdbx_strand_id
1 'polypeptide(L)'
;IRDDILTIYVKNSGIASKLKFIESTLLKDLNDGIQKEIPYANPIKSLKIKLMIQNSKEASTQSKSFPNQAKLAFKNLLSSLEDSPLRQSLIKLIKHHANTD
;
A
#
# COMPACT_ATOMS: atom_id res chain seq x y z
N ILE A 1 -20.08 -1.56 1.91
CA ILE A 1 -21.09 -1.76 2.97
C ILE A 1 -21.91 -2.98 2.55
N ARG A 2 -22.11 -3.96 3.44
CA ARG A 2 -22.99 -5.11 3.20
C ARG A 2 -23.86 -5.28 4.44
N ASP A 3 -25.15 -5.53 4.25
CA ASP A 3 -26.11 -5.73 5.35
C ASP A 3 -26.10 -4.60 6.40
N ASP A 4 -25.93 -3.34 5.93
CA ASP A 4 -25.79 -2.15 6.78
C ASP A 4 -24.58 -2.16 7.74
N ILE A 5 -23.60 -3.03 7.47
CA ILE A 5 -22.33 -3.09 8.20
C ILE A 5 -21.23 -2.42 7.39
N LEU A 6 -20.62 -1.40 7.98
CA LEU A 6 -19.43 -0.75 7.44
C LEU A 6 -18.18 -1.44 8.01
N THR A 7 -17.34 -2.02 7.16
CA THR A 7 -16.07 -2.62 7.59
C THR A 7 -14.91 -1.70 7.21
N ILE A 8 -14.14 -1.26 8.20
CA ILE A 8 -12.93 -0.44 8.02
C ILE A 8 -11.70 -1.34 8.18
N TYR A 9 -10.81 -1.31 7.19
CA TYR A 9 -9.54 -2.03 7.21
C TYR A 9 -8.41 -1.07 7.57
N VAL A 10 -7.71 -1.35 8.67
CA VAL A 10 -6.64 -0.48 9.20
C VAL A 10 -5.35 -1.29 9.23
N LYS A 11 -4.23 -0.69 8.79
CA LYS A 11 -2.92 -1.38 8.79
C LYS A 11 -2.15 -1.22 10.11
N ASN A 12 -2.29 -0.08 10.76
CA ASN A 12 -1.57 0.23 12.00
C ASN A 12 -2.40 -0.19 13.23
N SER A 13 -1.80 -1.01 14.10
CA SER A 13 -2.46 -1.52 15.31
C SER A 13 -2.83 -0.42 16.31
N GLY A 14 -1.98 0.59 16.49
CA GLY A 14 -2.26 1.75 17.34
C GLY A 14 -3.45 2.56 16.84
N ILE A 15 -3.55 2.76 15.53
CA ILE A 15 -4.70 3.44 14.91
C ILE A 15 -5.96 2.57 15.02
N ALA A 16 -5.85 1.25 14.79
CA ALA A 16 -6.98 0.34 14.92
C ALA A 16 -7.55 0.32 16.35
N SER A 17 -6.67 0.31 17.37
CA SER A 17 -7.08 0.38 18.77
C SER A 17 -7.76 1.69 19.13
N LYS A 18 -7.23 2.83 18.63
CA LYS A 18 -7.88 4.14 18.81
C LYS A 18 -9.24 4.18 18.15
N LEU A 19 -9.36 3.70 16.91
CA LEU A 19 -10.63 3.66 16.18
C LEU A 19 -11.66 2.74 16.86
N LYS A 20 -11.22 1.59 17.42
CA LYS A 20 -12.09 0.71 18.21
C LYS A 20 -12.59 1.39 19.49
N PHE A 21 -11.74 2.18 20.13
CA PHE A 21 -12.11 2.92 21.33
C PHE A 21 -13.21 3.96 21.06
N ILE A 22 -13.18 4.60 19.88
CA ILE A 22 -14.18 5.61 19.47
C ILE A 22 -15.25 5.07 18.51
N GLU A 23 -15.40 3.75 18.41
CA GLU A 23 -16.26 3.09 17.41
C GLU A 23 -17.72 3.55 17.47
N SER A 24 -18.26 3.68 18.69
CA SER A 24 -19.64 4.14 18.92
C SER A 24 -19.85 5.59 18.51
N THR A 25 -18.90 6.47 18.83
CA THR A 25 -18.93 7.89 18.43
C THR A 25 -18.83 8.03 16.92
N LEU A 26 -17.89 7.31 16.28
CA LEU A 26 -17.74 7.31 14.83
C LEU A 26 -19.00 6.83 14.11
N LEU A 27 -19.65 5.78 14.61
CA LEU A 27 -20.90 5.29 14.02
C LEU A 27 -22.01 6.35 14.07
N LYS A 28 -22.11 7.06 15.19
CA LYS A 28 -23.09 8.14 15.36
C LYS A 28 -22.80 9.31 14.42
N ASP A 29 -21.57 9.81 14.40
CA ASP A 29 -21.15 10.92 13.55
C ASP A 29 -21.32 10.60 12.06
N LEU A 30 -21.04 9.35 11.66
CA LEU A 30 -21.25 8.88 10.29
C LEU A 30 -22.72 8.87 9.92
N ASN A 31 -23.59 8.33 10.77
CA ASN A 31 -25.03 8.31 10.50
C ASN A 31 -25.62 9.73 10.47
N ASP A 32 -25.18 10.62 11.37
CA ASP A 32 -25.60 12.02 11.40
C ASP A 32 -25.14 12.78 10.13
N GLY A 33 -23.90 12.52 9.66
CA GLY A 33 -23.39 13.08 8.42
C GLY A 33 -24.16 12.57 7.19
N ILE A 34 -24.39 11.27 7.11
CA ILE A 34 -25.15 10.65 6.01
C ILE A 34 -26.59 11.19 5.95
N GLN A 35 -27.26 11.34 7.10
CA GLN A 35 -28.62 11.90 7.13
C GLN A 35 -28.68 13.37 6.68
N LYS A 36 -27.62 14.14 6.95
CA LYS A 36 -27.52 15.54 6.50
C LYS A 36 -27.30 15.67 5.00
N GLU A 37 -26.49 14.80 4.41
CA GLU A 37 -26.25 14.81 2.96
C GLU A 37 -27.34 14.12 2.16
N ILE A 38 -27.86 13.01 2.68
CA ILE A 38 -28.87 12.16 2.04
C ILE A 38 -30.00 11.91 3.04
N PRO A 39 -31.04 12.76 3.03
CA PRO A 39 -32.21 12.58 3.89
C PRO A 39 -32.82 11.19 3.66
N TYR A 40 -33.20 10.50 4.74
CA TYR A 40 -33.83 9.17 4.71
C TYR A 40 -32.93 8.02 4.24
N ALA A 41 -31.62 8.23 4.14
CA ALA A 41 -30.69 7.13 3.90
C ALA A 41 -30.77 6.08 5.03
N ASN A 42 -30.63 4.80 4.67
CA ASN A 42 -30.62 3.74 5.67
C ASN A 42 -29.42 3.89 6.60
N PRO A 43 -29.63 3.87 7.93
CA PRO A 43 -28.54 4.02 8.88
C PRO A 43 -27.62 2.79 8.83
N ILE A 44 -26.32 3.03 8.99
CA ILE A 44 -25.34 1.99 9.24
C ILE A 44 -25.66 1.39 10.62
N LYS A 45 -25.92 0.10 10.67
CA LYS A 45 -26.29 -0.62 11.90
C LYS A 45 -25.07 -0.93 12.78
N SER A 46 -23.92 -1.16 12.15
CA SER A 46 -22.69 -1.52 12.86
C SER A 46 -21.45 -1.12 12.08
N LEU A 47 -20.45 -0.63 12.82
CA LEU A 47 -19.09 -0.46 12.33
C LEU A 47 -18.28 -1.71 12.72
N LYS A 48 -17.41 -2.18 11.82
CA LYS A 48 -16.51 -3.31 12.08
C LYS A 48 -15.09 -2.92 11.71
N ILE A 49 -14.25 -2.68 12.71
CA ILE A 49 -12.84 -2.31 12.48
C ILE A 49 -11.97 -3.57 12.47
N LYS A 50 -11.47 -3.93 11.28
CA LYS A 50 -10.54 -5.05 11.09
C LYS A 50 -9.11 -4.53 10.94
N LEU A 51 -8.22 -5.01 11.80
CA LEU A 51 -6.79 -4.85 11.59
C LEU A 51 -6.40 -5.74 10.41
N MET A 52 -6.01 -5.10 9.31
CA MET A 52 -5.37 -5.78 8.20
C MET A 52 -3.90 -5.92 8.58
N ILE A 53 -3.57 -7.02 9.23
CA ILE A 53 -2.18 -7.45 9.32
C ILE A 53 -1.81 -7.84 7.89
N GLN A 54 -1.21 -6.91 7.16
CA GLN A 54 -0.43 -7.30 6.01
C GLN A 54 0.70 -8.16 6.58
N ASN A 55 0.49 -9.48 6.64
CA ASN A 55 1.58 -10.42 6.44
C ASN A 55 2.01 -10.22 5.00
N SER A 56 2.66 -9.09 4.76
CA SER A 56 3.33 -8.87 3.52
C SER A 56 4.44 -9.92 3.53
N LYS A 57 4.20 -11.01 2.82
CA LYS A 57 5.21 -11.53 1.92
C LYS A 57 5.52 -10.52 0.79
N GLU A 58 5.19 -9.23 0.94
CA GLU A 58 6.04 -8.19 0.38
C GLU A 58 7.28 -8.22 1.24
N ALA A 59 8.32 -8.81 0.65
CA ALA A 59 9.68 -8.79 1.11
C ALA A 59 9.96 -7.53 1.93
N SER A 60 10.31 -7.72 3.20
CA SER A 60 11.20 -6.80 3.88
C SER A 60 12.59 -6.91 3.23
N THR A 61 12.69 -6.57 1.94
CA THR A 61 13.92 -6.01 1.38
C THR A 61 13.91 -4.53 1.73
N GLN A 62 14.01 -4.24 3.03
CA GLN A 62 15.03 -3.28 3.42
C GLN A 62 16.38 -3.96 3.17
N SER A 63 16.72 -4.03 1.89
CA SER A 63 18.08 -4.06 1.42
C SER A 63 18.04 -3.11 0.25
N LYS A 64 18.81 -2.03 0.34
CA LYS A 64 19.11 -1.14 -0.78
C LYS A 64 19.91 -1.87 -1.87
N SER A 65 19.67 -3.16 -2.10
CA SER A 65 20.32 -3.91 -3.16
C SER A 65 19.36 -4.07 -4.33
N PHE A 66 19.90 -3.77 -5.50
CA PHE A 66 19.26 -4.02 -6.77
C PHE A 66 18.85 -5.50 -6.84
N PRO A 67 17.58 -5.85 -7.14
CA PRO A 67 17.13 -7.24 -7.14
C PRO A 67 18.04 -8.09 -8.05
N ASN A 68 18.53 -9.23 -7.57
CA ASN A 68 19.41 -10.10 -8.36
C ASN A 68 18.78 -10.50 -9.71
N GLN A 69 17.46 -10.65 -9.74
CA GLN A 69 16.69 -10.85 -10.98
C GLN A 69 16.77 -9.66 -11.93
N ALA A 70 16.70 -8.43 -11.40
CA ALA A 70 16.89 -7.22 -12.18
C ALA A 70 18.32 -7.18 -12.72
N LYS A 71 19.36 -7.43 -11.89
CA LYS A 71 20.76 -7.43 -12.33
C LYS A 71 21.01 -8.37 -13.52
N LEU A 72 20.38 -9.54 -13.50
CA LEU A 72 20.49 -10.54 -14.56
C LEU A 72 19.73 -10.11 -15.83
N ALA A 73 18.52 -9.57 -15.69
CA ALA A 73 17.74 -9.02 -16.81
C ALA A 73 18.48 -7.86 -17.50
N PHE A 74 19.09 -6.96 -16.73
CA PHE A 74 19.87 -5.85 -17.27
C PHE A 74 21.16 -6.30 -17.96
N LYS A 75 21.85 -7.32 -17.43
CA LYS A 75 23.02 -7.91 -18.11
C LYS A 75 22.64 -8.49 -19.47
N ASN A 76 21.51 -9.21 -19.53
CA ASN A 76 21.00 -9.78 -20.78
C ASN A 76 20.59 -8.69 -21.78
N LEU A 77 19.96 -7.61 -21.31
CA LEU A 77 19.63 -6.45 -22.14
C LEU A 77 20.89 -5.78 -22.70
N LEU A 78 21.92 -5.56 -21.87
CA LEU A 78 23.19 -4.97 -22.31
C LEU A 78 23.96 -5.84 -23.31
N SER A 79 23.84 -7.17 -23.22
CA SER A 79 24.41 -8.08 -24.22
C SER A 79 23.63 -8.12 -25.53
N SER A 80 22.35 -7.75 -25.50
CA SER A 80 21.50 -7.68 -26.71
C SER A 80 21.59 -6.36 -27.46
N LEU A 81 22.21 -5.33 -26.85
CA LEU A 81 22.36 -4.01 -27.44
C LEU A 81 23.75 -3.86 -28.08
N GLU A 82 23.78 -3.39 -29.32
CA GLU A 82 25.00 -2.92 -29.98
C GLU A 82 25.59 -1.71 -29.25
N ASP A 83 26.87 -1.43 -29.50
CA ASP A 83 27.60 -0.33 -28.88
C ASP A 83 27.01 1.03 -29.29
N SER A 84 26.05 1.48 -28.48
CA SER A 84 25.19 2.63 -28.74
C SER A 84 25.16 3.58 -27.53
N PRO A 85 24.79 4.85 -27.74
CA PRO A 85 24.59 5.80 -26.65
C PRO A 85 23.58 5.32 -25.58
N LEU A 86 22.61 4.50 -26.00
CA LEU A 86 21.64 3.86 -25.11
C LEU A 86 22.29 2.82 -24.21
N ARG A 87 23.16 1.96 -24.77
CA ARG A 87 23.96 0.99 -24.00
C ARG A 87 24.83 1.70 -22.94
N GLN A 88 25.47 2.80 -23.31
CA GLN A 88 26.29 3.59 -22.39
C GLN A 88 25.46 4.26 -21.28
N SER A 89 24.27 4.75 -21.60
CA SER A 89 23.34 5.32 -20.62
C SER A 89 22.84 4.28 -19.62
N LEU A 90 22.54 3.07 -20.10
CA LEU A 90 22.13 1.94 -19.25
C LEU A 90 23.26 1.49 -18.32
N ILE A 91 24.51 1.44 -18.81
CA ILE A 91 25.68 1.13 -17.97
C ILE A 91 25.86 2.16 -16.85
N LYS A 92 25.68 3.46 -17.14
CA LYS A 92 25.77 4.52 -16.12
C LYS A 92 24.68 4.39 -15.05
N LEU A 93 23.44 4.12 -15.46
CA LEU A 93 22.32 3.87 -14.55
C LEU A 93 22.60 2.71 -13.59
N ILE A 94 23.12 1.59 -14.11
CA ILE A 94 23.46 0.42 -13.30
C ILE A 94 24.59 0.73 -12.31
N LYS A 95 25.66 1.42 -12.76
CA LYS A 95 26.76 1.82 -11.87
C LYS A 95 26.29 2.75 -10.75
N HIS A 96 25.41 3.70 -11.05
CA HIS A 96 24.89 4.65 -10.07
C HIS A 96 24.09 3.93 -8.96
N HIS A 97 23.32 2.91 -9.33
CA HIS A 97 22.52 2.12 -8.38
C HIS A 97 23.29 0.98 -7.69
N ALA A 98 24.38 0.48 -8.28
CA ALA A 98 25.20 -0.57 -7.70
C ALA A 98 26.23 -0.06 -6.67
N ASN A 99 26.56 1.24 -6.70
CA ASN A 99 27.48 1.89 -5.76
C ASN A 99 26.77 2.58 -4.58
N THR A 100 25.45 2.41 -4.43
CA THR A 100 24.67 2.96 -3.31
C THR A 100 24.51 1.93 -2.17
N ASP A 101 25.60 1.20 -1.87
CA ASP A 101 25.76 0.30 -0.72
C ASP A 101 26.62 0.99 0.36
#